data_AF-A0A2D6MPQ7-F1
#
_entry.id   AF-A0A2D6MPQ7-F1
#
_cell.length_a   1.000
_cell.length_b   1.000
_cell.length_c   1.000
_cell.angle_alpha   90.00
_cell.angle_beta   90.00
_cell.angle_gamma   90.00
#
_symmetry.space_group_name_H-M   'P 1'
#
loop_
_entity.id
_entity.type
_entity.pdbx_description
1 polymer ?
#
loop_
_entity_poly.entity_id
_entity_poly.type
_entity_poly.pdbx_seq_one_letter_code
_entity_poly.pdbx_strand_id
1 'polypeptide(L)'
;MLEASLSIRRQTLELLPNPEAVVPLLPEAEFCYTCRSIGLEDAAWLLPMATNEQLVTGFDLDAWQGLTVEPARLDSWMAAVASTDDETIVRTAQSLDPELVVIYLRQHVDVYIKPSEQEDPDWSPPDRSQTLEGQFYFVAKDPKDDLAPMLRTLHALFQADYWLYFRVIQAVREELGVENQEWALRWRTGRIEDLGFPSWDAAMRIYGFLRPDRLAELPPDASALDLESWTLPVWITELPGVRSDERALFRAIRDLTDEERSAVFYALIALANRVAVADRMELGNPESLPAAIDKATRFASMGLDHVAAENGLELADGLRRTPIERLFRVGTNLDREAALPDPITSQSDEERDETIRSSTDEG
;
A
#
# COMPACT_ATOMS: atom_id res chain seq x y z
N MET A 1 5.03 -12.90 -16.22
CA MET A 1 5.71 -11.68 -15.71
C MET A 1 5.73 -11.65 -14.18
N LEU A 2 4.63 -12.02 -13.51
CA LEU A 2 4.51 -12.04 -12.04
C LEU A 2 5.43 -13.07 -11.35
N GLU A 3 5.85 -14.13 -12.03
CA GLU A 3 6.80 -15.14 -11.50
C GLU A 3 8.28 -14.73 -11.60
N ALA A 4 8.59 -13.62 -12.29
CA ALA A 4 9.96 -13.16 -12.45
C ALA A 4 10.41 -12.35 -11.22
N SER A 5 11.69 -12.51 -10.83
CA SER A 5 12.29 -11.65 -9.82
C SER A 5 12.22 -10.17 -10.23
N LEU A 6 12.20 -9.27 -9.26
CA LEU A 6 11.97 -7.84 -9.48
C LEU A 6 12.95 -7.22 -10.48
N SER A 7 14.21 -7.65 -10.47
CA SER A 7 15.25 -7.24 -11.44
C SER A 7 14.97 -7.71 -12.86
N ILE A 8 14.42 -8.92 -13.03
CA ILE A 8 13.99 -9.44 -14.32
C ILE A 8 12.73 -8.70 -14.80
N ARG A 9 11.83 -8.27 -13.90
CA ARG A 9 10.63 -7.51 -14.27
C ARG A 9 10.97 -6.17 -14.91
N ARG A 10 11.91 -5.40 -14.33
CA ARG A 10 12.44 -4.15 -14.94
C ARG A 10 12.93 -4.40 -16.36
N GLN A 11 13.86 -5.34 -16.51
CA GLN A 11 14.44 -5.68 -17.82
C GLN A 11 13.38 -6.19 -18.80
N THR A 12 12.39 -6.94 -18.31
CA THR A 12 11.30 -7.45 -19.15
C THR A 12 10.47 -6.30 -19.68
N LEU A 13 10.03 -5.37 -18.83
CA LEU A 13 9.24 -4.21 -19.23
C LEU A 13 10.01 -3.29 -20.19
N GLU A 14 11.29 -3.02 -19.92
CA GLU A 14 12.14 -2.21 -20.79
C GLU A 14 12.37 -2.85 -22.18
N LEU A 15 12.35 -4.18 -22.26
CA LEU A 15 12.54 -4.92 -23.51
C LEU A 15 11.23 -5.23 -24.25
N LEU A 16 10.06 -4.88 -23.68
CA LEU A 16 8.79 -5.06 -24.37
C LEU A 16 8.72 -4.11 -25.58
N PRO A 17 8.24 -4.59 -26.74
CA PRO A 17 8.08 -3.73 -27.91
C PRO A 17 7.02 -2.65 -27.71
N ASN A 18 5.97 -2.94 -26.93
CA ASN A 18 4.82 -2.05 -26.65
C ASN A 18 4.47 -2.08 -25.15
N PRO A 19 5.30 -1.50 -24.26
CA PRO A 19 5.03 -1.49 -22.82
C PRO A 19 3.70 -0.82 -22.46
N GLU A 20 3.24 0.16 -23.24
CA GLU A 20 1.96 0.86 -23.08
C GLU A 20 0.73 -0.04 -23.20
N ALA A 21 0.85 -1.20 -23.85
CA ALA A 21 -0.21 -2.20 -23.93
C ALA A 21 -0.22 -3.17 -22.73
N VAL A 22 0.85 -3.18 -21.94
CA VAL A 22 1.06 -4.15 -20.85
C VAL A 22 0.98 -3.49 -19.48
N VAL A 23 1.55 -2.29 -19.32
CA VAL A 23 1.53 -1.55 -18.04
C VAL A 23 0.11 -1.40 -17.50
N PRO A 24 -0.91 -0.99 -18.28
CA PRO A 24 -2.30 -0.89 -17.80
C PRO A 24 -2.93 -2.21 -17.34
N LEU A 25 -2.37 -3.36 -17.73
CA LEU A 25 -2.89 -4.68 -17.37
C LEU A 25 -2.32 -5.21 -16.05
N LEU A 26 -1.36 -4.50 -15.47
CA LEU A 26 -0.81 -4.87 -14.17
C LEU A 26 -1.85 -4.59 -13.08
N PRO A 27 -2.02 -5.52 -12.11
CA PRO A 27 -2.72 -5.19 -10.87
C PRO A 27 -2.11 -3.95 -10.23
N GLU A 28 -2.94 -3.14 -9.59
CA GLU A 28 -2.57 -1.81 -9.11
C GLU A 28 -1.46 -1.88 -8.05
N ALA A 29 -1.53 -2.86 -7.14
CA ALA A 29 -0.48 -3.12 -6.17
C ALA A 29 0.84 -3.57 -6.83
N GLU A 30 0.77 -4.40 -7.88
CA GLU A 30 1.95 -4.85 -8.62
C GLU A 30 2.63 -3.72 -9.39
N PHE A 31 1.86 -2.74 -9.88
CA PHE A 31 2.42 -1.52 -10.45
C PHE A 31 3.24 -0.75 -9.41
N CYS A 32 2.66 -0.51 -8.21
CA CYS A 32 3.38 0.12 -7.10
C CYS A 32 4.66 -0.62 -6.74
N TYR A 33 4.60 -1.95 -6.59
CA TYR A 33 5.76 -2.78 -6.27
C TYR A 33 6.83 -2.70 -7.35
N THR A 34 6.43 -2.66 -8.62
CA THR A 34 7.34 -2.51 -9.75
C THR A 34 8.08 -1.18 -9.68
N CYS A 35 7.37 -0.07 -9.47
CA CYS A 35 7.99 1.26 -9.31
C CYS A 35 8.97 1.29 -8.13
N ARG A 36 8.56 0.77 -6.98
CA ARG A 36 9.40 0.70 -5.77
C ARG A 36 10.66 -0.14 -5.95
N SER A 37 10.54 -1.25 -6.68
CA SER A 37 11.68 -2.14 -6.94
C SER A 37 12.69 -1.55 -7.91
N ILE A 38 12.23 -0.75 -8.88
CA ILE A 38 13.09 -0.04 -9.83
C ILE A 38 13.76 1.17 -9.14
N GLY A 39 13.07 1.77 -8.17
CA GLY A 39 13.36 3.11 -7.66
C GLY A 39 12.47 4.10 -8.38
N LEU A 40 11.77 4.95 -7.63
CA LEU A 40 10.67 5.74 -8.16
C LEU A 40 11.12 6.80 -9.20
N GLU A 41 12.29 7.39 -9.00
CA GLU A 41 12.94 8.29 -9.96
C GLU A 41 13.22 7.57 -11.29
N ASP A 42 13.83 6.40 -11.23
CA ASP A 42 14.12 5.54 -12.40
C ASP A 42 12.85 4.96 -13.05
N ALA A 43 11.74 4.90 -12.31
CA ALA A 43 10.46 4.33 -12.74
C ALA A 43 9.51 5.38 -13.34
N ALA A 44 9.86 6.66 -13.34
CA ALA A 44 8.96 7.74 -13.75
C ALA A 44 8.42 7.57 -15.18
N TRP A 45 9.17 6.93 -16.08
CA TRP A 45 8.74 6.63 -17.45
C TRP A 45 7.55 5.67 -17.54
N LEU A 46 7.23 4.93 -16.47
CA LEU A 46 6.05 4.06 -16.39
C LEU A 46 4.76 4.84 -16.10
N LEU A 47 4.85 5.98 -15.41
CA LEU A 47 3.70 6.76 -14.94
C LEU A 47 2.78 7.23 -16.08
N PRO A 48 3.29 7.70 -17.24
CA PRO A 48 2.43 8.10 -18.35
C PRO A 48 1.60 6.97 -18.93
N MET A 49 2.06 5.72 -18.78
CA MET A 49 1.39 4.51 -19.28
C MET A 49 0.43 3.89 -18.27
N ALA A 50 0.46 4.34 -17.01
CA ALA A 50 -0.34 3.78 -15.94
C ALA A 50 -1.81 4.25 -16.02
N THR A 51 -2.72 3.41 -15.53
CA THR A 51 -4.10 3.82 -15.29
C THR A 51 -4.18 4.77 -14.09
N ASN A 52 -5.30 5.47 -13.95
CA ASN A 52 -5.50 6.38 -12.81
C ASN A 52 -5.53 5.61 -11.49
N GLU A 53 -6.13 4.43 -11.48
CA GLU A 53 -6.21 3.55 -10.31
C GLU A 53 -4.82 3.04 -9.90
N GLN A 54 -3.96 2.71 -10.86
CA GLN A 54 -2.56 2.34 -10.60
C GLN A 54 -1.78 3.49 -9.98
N LEU A 55 -1.95 4.70 -10.51
CA LEU A 55 -1.29 5.90 -9.96
C LEU A 55 -1.73 6.16 -8.52
N VAL A 56 -3.05 6.22 -8.27
CA VAL A 56 -3.62 6.43 -6.93
C VAL A 56 -3.16 5.34 -5.95
N THR A 57 -3.17 4.08 -6.38
CA THR A 57 -2.71 2.96 -5.55
C THR A 57 -1.23 3.07 -5.17
N GLY A 58 -0.39 3.62 -6.06
CA GLY A 58 0.99 3.96 -5.75
C GLY A 58 1.10 4.87 -4.53
N PHE A 59 0.35 5.97 -4.52
CA PHE A 59 0.30 6.88 -3.36
C PHE A 59 -0.31 6.20 -2.13
N ASP A 60 -1.40 5.44 -2.27
CA ASP A 60 -2.07 4.80 -1.13
C ASP A 60 -1.17 3.76 -0.43
N LEU A 61 -0.48 2.91 -1.18
CA LEU A 61 0.37 1.87 -0.61
C LEU A 61 1.71 2.41 -0.11
N ASP A 62 2.22 3.47 -0.74
CA ASP A 62 3.60 3.88 -0.57
C ASP A 62 3.81 5.27 0.06
N ALA A 63 2.88 6.22 -0.04
CA ALA A 63 3.08 7.55 0.56
C ALA A 63 2.76 7.59 2.08
N TRP A 64 2.53 6.44 2.72
CA TRP A 64 2.01 6.35 4.09
C TRP A 64 2.84 5.43 4.99
N GLN A 65 2.92 5.80 6.26
CA GLN A 65 3.40 4.96 7.35
C GLN A 65 2.28 4.82 8.40
N GLY A 66 1.68 3.63 8.47
CA GLY A 66 0.51 3.39 9.32
C GLY A 66 -0.68 4.28 8.91
N LEU A 67 -1.03 5.23 9.77
CA LEU A 67 -2.18 6.14 9.62
C LEU A 67 -1.79 7.56 9.19
N THR A 68 -0.50 7.82 9.00
CA THR A 68 0.02 9.15 8.64
C THR A 68 0.72 9.12 7.29
N VAL A 69 0.60 10.22 6.56
CA VAL A 69 1.40 10.46 5.34
C VAL A 69 2.86 10.59 5.73
N GLU A 70 3.74 9.90 5.01
CA GLU A 70 5.19 9.98 5.18
C GLU A 70 5.76 11.02 4.20
N PRO A 71 6.26 12.18 4.67
CA PRO A 71 6.66 13.30 3.80
C PRO A 71 7.65 12.90 2.70
N ALA A 72 8.70 12.16 3.05
CA ALA A 72 9.75 11.81 2.08
C ALA A 72 9.23 10.90 0.95
N ARG A 73 8.28 10.00 1.26
CA ARG A 73 7.67 9.11 0.26
C ARG A 73 6.67 9.87 -0.60
N LEU A 74 5.85 10.75 0.00
CA LEU A 74 4.98 11.63 -0.77
C LEU A 74 5.77 12.52 -1.73
N ASP A 75 6.87 13.11 -1.28
CA ASP A 75 7.76 13.94 -2.10
C ASP A 75 8.35 13.16 -3.26
N SER A 76 8.77 11.91 -3.02
CA SER A 76 9.32 11.05 -4.07
C SER A 76 8.29 10.78 -5.17
N TRP A 77 7.03 10.51 -4.81
CA TRP A 77 5.94 10.32 -5.78
C TRP A 77 5.59 11.60 -6.51
N MET A 78 5.47 12.72 -5.81
CA MET A 78 5.18 14.01 -6.44
C MET A 78 6.31 14.44 -7.38
N ALA A 79 7.57 14.18 -7.03
CA ALA A 79 8.72 14.45 -7.89
C ALA A 79 8.73 13.58 -9.15
N ALA A 80 8.47 12.27 -9.00
CA ALA A 80 8.39 11.37 -10.15
C ALA A 80 7.26 11.77 -11.11
N VAL A 81 6.08 12.13 -10.59
CA VAL A 81 4.98 12.67 -11.40
C VAL A 81 5.38 13.99 -12.07
N ALA A 82 5.98 14.93 -11.33
CA ALA A 82 6.39 16.23 -11.88
C ALA A 82 7.49 16.12 -12.97
N SER A 83 8.22 15.01 -13.02
CA SER A 83 9.20 14.72 -14.08
C SER A 83 8.57 14.26 -15.41
N THR A 84 7.26 13.98 -15.42
CA THR A 84 6.52 13.51 -16.59
C THR A 84 5.97 14.67 -17.43
N ASP A 85 5.18 14.35 -18.46
CA ASP A 85 4.46 15.32 -19.27
C ASP A 85 3.27 15.95 -18.51
N ASP A 86 2.81 17.12 -18.97
CA ASP A 86 1.77 17.88 -18.28
C ASP A 86 0.42 17.14 -18.24
N GLU A 87 0.11 16.29 -19.22
CA GLU A 87 -1.13 15.49 -19.22
C GLU A 87 -1.11 14.47 -18.08
N THR A 88 0.01 13.76 -17.91
CA THR A 88 0.20 12.81 -16.81
C THR A 88 0.15 13.50 -15.45
N ILE A 89 0.79 14.67 -15.29
CA ILE A 89 0.74 15.47 -14.05
C ILE A 89 -0.71 15.82 -13.69
N VAL A 90 -1.45 16.41 -14.64
CA VAL A 90 -2.82 16.89 -14.42
C VAL A 90 -3.75 15.72 -14.11
N ARG A 91 -3.69 14.66 -14.91
CA ARG A 91 -4.52 13.46 -14.70
C ARG A 91 -4.25 12.79 -13.35
N THR A 92 -3.00 12.73 -12.93
CA THR A 92 -2.63 12.20 -11.61
C THR A 92 -3.25 13.05 -10.51
N ALA A 93 -3.03 14.37 -10.55
CA ALA A 93 -3.58 15.29 -9.55
C ALA A 93 -5.11 15.29 -9.50
N GLN A 94 -5.79 15.11 -10.64
CA GLN A 94 -7.25 14.97 -10.71
C GLN A 94 -7.76 13.64 -10.14
N SER A 95 -6.94 12.60 -10.15
CA SER A 95 -7.30 11.27 -9.66
C SER A 95 -7.03 11.12 -8.15
N LEU A 96 -6.08 11.89 -7.62
CA LEU A 96 -5.79 11.92 -6.19
C LEU A 96 -6.89 12.66 -5.42
N ASP A 97 -6.99 12.31 -4.12
CA ASP A 97 -7.78 13.12 -3.19
C ASP A 97 -7.13 14.52 -3.10
N PRO A 98 -7.90 15.61 -3.29
CA PRO A 98 -7.37 16.97 -3.20
C PRO A 98 -6.65 17.22 -1.87
N GLU A 99 -7.11 16.58 -0.79
CA GLU A 99 -6.51 16.67 0.54
C GLU A 99 -5.05 16.16 0.56
N LEU A 100 -4.70 15.15 -0.24
CA LEU A 100 -3.32 14.66 -0.35
C LEU A 100 -2.41 15.69 -1.04
N VAL A 101 -2.92 16.36 -2.09
CA VAL A 101 -2.21 17.46 -2.76
C VAL A 101 -2.06 18.65 -1.80
N VAL A 102 -3.08 18.96 -1.00
CA VAL A 102 -3.03 20.00 0.03
C VAL A 102 -2.00 19.67 1.12
N ILE A 103 -1.92 18.41 1.57
CA ILE A 103 -0.91 17.96 2.53
C ILE A 103 0.48 18.18 1.98
N TYR A 104 0.74 17.77 0.73
CA TYR A 104 2.02 18.00 0.05
C TYR A 104 2.36 19.50 0.01
N LEU A 105 1.45 20.35 -0.48
CA LEU A 105 1.69 21.80 -0.56
C LEU A 105 1.95 22.41 0.83
N ARG A 106 1.18 22.02 1.85
CA ARG A 106 1.35 22.49 3.23
C ARG A 106 2.67 22.08 3.85
N GLN A 107 3.29 20.99 3.43
CA GLN A 107 4.60 20.57 3.93
C GLN A 107 5.70 21.53 3.46
N HIS A 108 5.57 22.06 2.23
CA HIS A 108 6.63 22.82 1.57
C HIS A 108 6.47 24.34 1.62
N VAL A 109 5.23 24.86 1.61
CA VAL A 109 5.02 26.31 1.46
C VAL A 109 3.99 26.92 2.39
N ASP A 110 4.21 28.19 2.69
CA ASP A 110 3.19 29.13 3.14
C ASP A 110 2.65 29.91 1.94
N VAL A 111 1.33 30.09 1.89
CA VAL A 111 0.63 30.75 0.77
C VAL A 111 0.08 32.09 1.22
N TYR A 112 0.43 33.14 0.47
CA TYR A 112 -0.03 34.51 0.65
C TYR A 112 -0.89 34.93 -0.54
N ILE A 113 -1.98 35.64 -0.29
CA ILE A 113 -2.82 36.22 -1.33
C ILE A 113 -2.52 37.70 -1.40
N LYS A 114 -2.30 38.22 -2.61
CA LYS A 114 -2.22 39.66 -2.84
C LYS A 114 -3.58 40.31 -2.52
N PRO A 115 -3.65 41.21 -1.52
CA PRO A 115 -4.87 41.94 -1.22
C PRO A 115 -5.23 42.89 -2.36
N SER A 116 -6.47 43.37 -2.39
CA SER A 116 -6.83 44.44 -3.32
C SER A 116 -6.10 45.74 -2.98
N GLU A 117 -5.84 46.59 -3.98
CA GLU A 117 -5.19 47.90 -3.76
C GLU A 117 -5.97 48.81 -2.79
N GLN A 118 -7.27 48.55 -2.59
CA GLN A 118 -8.10 49.29 -1.63
C GLN A 118 -7.88 48.82 -0.19
N GLU A 119 -7.60 47.52 0.01
CA GLU A 119 -7.38 46.92 1.33
C GLU A 119 -5.97 47.21 1.84
N ASP A 120 -4.97 47.09 0.97
CA ASP A 120 -3.57 47.37 1.30
C ASP A 120 -2.83 47.94 0.07
N PRO A 121 -2.79 49.28 -0.09
CA PRO A 121 -2.17 49.93 -1.25
C PRO A 121 -0.64 49.85 -1.23
N ASP A 122 -0.03 49.60 -0.07
CA ASP A 122 1.42 49.52 0.12
C ASP A 122 1.92 48.06 0.15
N TRP A 123 1.05 47.11 -0.18
CA TRP A 123 1.39 45.69 -0.18
C TRP A 123 2.54 45.39 -1.14
N SER A 124 3.51 44.62 -0.67
CA SER A 124 4.59 44.07 -1.47
C SER A 124 4.69 42.56 -1.24
N PRO A 125 5.11 41.80 -2.27
CA PRO A 125 5.24 40.36 -2.14
C PRO A 125 6.27 39.99 -1.07
N PRO A 126 6.04 38.94 -0.26
CA PRO A 126 7.02 38.48 0.70
C PRO A 126 8.38 38.18 0.06
N ASP A 127 9.46 38.39 0.80
CA ASP A 127 10.80 38.10 0.32
C ASP A 127 10.92 36.63 -0.13
N ARG A 128 11.61 36.40 -1.26
CA ARG A 128 11.82 35.08 -1.87
C ARG A 128 10.54 34.34 -2.27
N SER A 129 9.39 35.01 -2.24
CA SER A 129 8.16 34.41 -2.74
C SER A 129 8.23 34.15 -4.24
N GLN A 130 7.58 33.07 -4.67
CA GLN A 130 7.37 32.74 -6.07
C GLN A 130 5.88 32.85 -6.40
N THR A 131 5.55 33.17 -7.64
CA THR A 131 4.15 33.29 -8.08
C THR A 131 4.02 32.85 -9.54
N LEU A 132 2.88 32.24 -9.88
CA LEU A 132 2.56 31.84 -11.25
C LEU A 132 1.71 32.89 -11.97
N GLU A 133 0.77 33.51 -11.26
CA GLU A 133 -0.24 34.41 -11.84
C GLU A 133 -0.29 35.80 -11.21
N GLY A 134 0.55 36.07 -10.21
CA GLY A 134 0.61 37.37 -9.53
C GLY A 134 -0.45 37.61 -8.46
N GLN A 135 -1.31 36.61 -8.18
CA GLN A 135 -2.33 36.65 -7.13
C GLN A 135 -1.94 35.81 -5.90
N PHE A 136 -1.54 34.55 -6.09
CA PHE A 136 -1.00 33.71 -5.03
C PHE A 136 0.53 33.75 -5.01
N TYR A 137 1.10 33.87 -3.82
CA TYR A 137 2.53 33.93 -3.57
C TYR A 137 2.92 32.79 -2.62
N PHE A 138 3.90 31.99 -3.04
CA PHE A 138 4.38 30.81 -2.33
C PHE A 138 5.74 31.12 -1.70
N VAL A 139 5.87 30.91 -0.39
CA VAL A 139 7.13 31.05 0.34
C VAL A 139 7.52 29.67 0.86
N ALA A 140 8.72 29.21 0.53
CA ALA A 140 9.25 27.95 1.04
C ALA A 140 9.34 28.00 2.58
N LYS A 141 8.92 26.93 3.24
CA LYS A 141 9.02 26.78 4.70
C LYS A 141 10.46 26.57 5.14
N ASP A 142 11.19 25.69 4.45
CA ASP A 142 12.66 25.64 4.53
C ASP A 142 13.26 26.30 3.29
N PRO A 143 14.14 27.32 3.43
CA PRO A 143 14.85 27.92 2.30
C PRO A 143 15.70 26.96 1.46
N LYS A 144 15.96 25.73 1.94
CA LYS A 144 16.67 24.68 1.22
C LYS A 144 15.76 23.77 0.38
N ASP A 145 14.44 23.86 0.57
CA ASP A 145 13.49 23.02 -0.16
C ASP A 145 13.54 23.34 -1.65
N ASP A 146 13.63 22.28 -2.47
CA ASP A 146 13.46 22.41 -3.91
C ASP A 146 11.98 22.45 -4.27
N LEU A 147 11.46 23.66 -4.49
CA LEU A 147 10.08 23.86 -4.90
C LEU A 147 9.82 23.56 -6.38
N ALA A 148 10.83 23.19 -7.19
CA ALA A 148 10.66 23.01 -8.62
C ALA A 148 9.60 21.94 -8.99
N PRO A 149 9.57 20.73 -8.38
CA PRO A 149 8.54 19.74 -8.67
C PRO A 149 7.13 20.24 -8.33
N MET A 150 6.98 20.89 -7.17
CA MET A 150 5.72 21.49 -6.73
C MET A 150 5.23 22.57 -7.70
N LEU A 151 6.11 23.51 -8.08
CA LEU A 151 5.77 24.59 -9.00
C LEU A 151 5.46 24.07 -10.40
N ARG A 152 6.13 23.01 -10.86
CA ARG A 152 5.80 22.33 -12.11
C ARG A 152 4.38 21.76 -12.08
N THR A 153 4.02 21.08 -10.99
CA THR A 153 2.66 20.54 -10.79
C THR A 153 1.62 21.65 -10.75
N LEU A 154 1.86 22.71 -9.99
CA LEU A 154 0.96 23.87 -9.91
C LEU A 154 0.83 24.58 -11.25
N HIS A 155 1.91 24.70 -12.03
CA HIS A 155 1.86 25.30 -13.35
C HIS A 155 1.02 24.45 -14.33
N ALA A 156 1.21 23.12 -14.35
CA ALA A 156 0.41 22.23 -15.19
C ALA A 156 -1.09 22.32 -14.84
N LEU A 157 -1.43 22.33 -13.55
CA LEU A 157 -2.80 22.53 -13.08
C LEU A 157 -3.35 23.91 -13.47
N PHE A 158 -2.58 24.98 -13.31
CA PHE A 158 -3.01 26.32 -13.70
C PHE A 158 -3.39 26.40 -15.19
N GLN A 159 -2.66 25.69 -16.06
CA GLN A 159 -2.94 25.67 -17.51
C GLN A 159 -4.13 24.78 -17.89
N ALA A 160 -4.30 23.62 -17.25
CA ALA A 160 -5.26 22.60 -17.69
C ALA A 160 -6.51 22.47 -16.81
N ASP A 161 -6.39 22.71 -15.50
CA ASP A 161 -7.47 22.61 -14.52
C ASP A 161 -7.33 23.69 -13.44
N TYR A 162 -7.65 24.93 -13.83
CA TYR A 162 -7.57 26.09 -12.94
C TYR A 162 -8.43 25.93 -11.67
N TRP A 163 -9.53 25.17 -11.72
CA TRP A 163 -10.40 25.00 -10.55
C TRP A 163 -9.73 24.11 -9.51
N LEU A 164 -9.11 23.00 -9.92
CA LEU A 164 -8.33 22.17 -9.01
C LEU A 164 -7.14 22.95 -8.44
N TYR A 165 -6.39 23.66 -9.28
CA TYR A 165 -5.32 24.57 -8.86
C TYR A 165 -5.78 25.54 -7.76
N PHE A 166 -6.86 26.27 -8.02
CA PHE A 166 -7.41 27.26 -7.09
C PHE A 166 -7.87 26.60 -5.78
N ARG A 167 -8.59 25.47 -5.86
CA ARG A 167 -9.10 24.75 -4.69
C ARG A 167 -7.97 24.33 -3.75
N VAL A 168 -6.93 23.68 -4.27
CA VAL A 168 -5.85 23.16 -3.40
C VAL A 168 -5.07 24.29 -2.74
N ILE A 169 -4.81 25.39 -3.46
CA ILE A 169 -4.08 26.54 -2.88
C ILE A 169 -4.90 27.25 -1.81
N GLN A 170 -6.21 27.43 -2.04
CA GLN A 170 -7.08 28.00 -1.01
C GLN A 170 -7.17 27.09 0.22
N ALA A 171 -7.31 25.78 0.00
CA ALA A 171 -7.34 24.79 1.07
C ALA A 171 -6.05 24.81 1.91
N VAL A 172 -4.87 25.06 1.32
CA VAL A 172 -3.60 25.24 2.06
C VAL A 172 -3.66 26.39 3.08
N ARG A 173 -4.45 27.44 2.81
CA ARG A 173 -4.59 28.59 3.72
C ARG A 173 -5.72 28.42 4.73
N GLU A 174 -6.88 27.96 4.26
CA GLU A 174 -8.13 28.09 4.99
C GLU A 174 -8.49 26.84 5.82
N GLU A 175 -8.09 25.66 5.38
CA GLU A 175 -8.48 24.41 6.05
C GLU A 175 -7.54 24.06 7.23
N LEU A 176 -7.89 23.06 8.03
CA LEU A 176 -6.98 22.53 9.05
C LEU A 176 -6.19 21.35 8.50
N GLY A 177 -4.89 21.31 8.77
CA GLY A 177 -4.03 20.20 8.32
C GLY A 177 -4.49 18.83 8.86
N VAL A 178 -4.99 18.79 10.09
CA VAL A 178 -5.53 17.56 10.71
C VAL A 178 -6.79 17.07 9.99
N GLU A 179 -7.68 17.99 9.57
CA GLU A 179 -8.89 17.62 8.82
C GLU A 179 -8.52 17.03 7.45
N ASN A 180 -7.53 17.61 6.78
CA ASN A 180 -6.99 17.10 5.52
C ASN A 180 -6.41 15.67 5.68
N GLN A 181 -5.60 15.43 6.72
CA GLN A 181 -5.05 14.10 7.00
C GLN A 181 -6.15 13.06 7.28
N GLU A 182 -7.16 13.42 8.07
CA GLU A 182 -8.30 12.55 8.37
C GLU A 182 -9.09 12.16 7.11
N TRP A 183 -9.36 13.13 6.23
CA TRP A 183 -10.07 12.85 4.98
C TRP A 183 -9.23 11.99 4.02
N ALA A 184 -7.96 12.32 3.82
CA ALA A 184 -7.05 11.53 2.99
C ALA A 184 -6.94 10.09 3.51
N LEU A 185 -6.87 9.91 4.84
CA LEU A 185 -6.83 8.59 5.46
C LEU A 185 -8.11 7.79 5.21
N ARG A 186 -9.29 8.42 5.31
CA ARG A 186 -10.57 7.74 5.05
C ARG A 186 -10.68 7.25 3.62
N TRP A 187 -10.36 8.10 2.65
CA TRP A 187 -10.40 7.74 1.24
C TRP A 187 -9.43 6.61 0.90
N ARG A 188 -8.17 6.75 1.37
CA ARG A 188 -7.16 5.68 1.28
C ARG A 188 -7.66 4.37 1.89
N THR A 189 -8.24 4.43 3.08
CA THR A 189 -8.69 3.21 3.79
C THR A 189 -9.72 2.47 2.94
N GLY A 190 -10.70 3.16 2.36
CA GLY A 190 -11.68 2.53 1.46
C GLY A 190 -11.03 1.86 0.25
N ARG A 191 -10.12 2.57 -0.45
CA ARG A 191 -9.46 2.02 -1.64
C ARG A 191 -8.54 0.83 -1.32
N ILE A 192 -7.83 0.89 -0.20
CA ILE A 192 -6.97 -0.22 0.26
C ILE A 192 -7.82 -1.44 0.67
N GLU A 193 -8.99 -1.23 1.27
CA GLU A 193 -9.96 -2.31 1.54
C GLU A 193 -10.48 -2.95 0.25
N ASP A 194 -10.78 -2.16 -0.78
CA ASP A 194 -11.18 -2.64 -2.11
C ASP A 194 -10.07 -3.45 -2.79
N LEU A 195 -8.79 -3.14 -2.53
CA LEU A 195 -7.63 -3.94 -2.95
C LEU A 195 -7.44 -5.23 -2.13
N GLY A 196 -8.30 -5.49 -1.14
CA GLY A 196 -8.30 -6.70 -0.33
C GLY A 196 -7.44 -6.62 0.93
N PHE A 197 -7.06 -5.42 1.37
CA PHE A 197 -6.37 -5.19 2.65
C PHE A 197 -7.38 -4.62 3.67
N PRO A 198 -7.93 -5.46 4.56
CA PRO A 198 -8.98 -5.02 5.49
C PRO A 198 -8.43 -4.06 6.55
N SER A 199 -9.30 -3.34 7.27
CA SER A 199 -8.91 -2.62 8.49
C SER A 199 -8.14 -3.48 9.50
N TRP A 200 -7.26 -2.84 10.28
CA TRP A 200 -6.40 -3.52 11.25
C TRP A 200 -7.18 -4.35 12.28
N ASP A 201 -8.30 -3.83 12.80
CA ASP A 201 -9.16 -4.54 13.75
C ASP A 201 -9.78 -5.81 13.14
N ALA A 202 -10.11 -5.78 11.84
CA ALA A 202 -10.61 -6.94 11.12
C ALA A 202 -9.49 -7.95 10.86
N ALA A 203 -8.32 -7.47 10.44
CA ALA A 203 -7.13 -8.27 10.21
C ALA A 203 -6.69 -9.04 11.47
N MET A 204 -6.61 -8.37 12.63
CA MET A 204 -6.17 -8.96 13.90
C MET A 204 -7.01 -10.16 14.38
N ARG A 205 -8.24 -10.33 13.87
CA ARG A 205 -9.12 -11.46 14.24
C ARG A 205 -8.52 -12.82 13.88
N ILE A 206 -7.62 -12.87 12.88
CA ILE A 206 -6.94 -14.12 12.50
C ILE A 206 -6.03 -14.66 13.61
N TYR A 207 -5.57 -13.81 14.54
CA TYR A 207 -4.76 -14.17 15.71
C TYR A 207 -5.58 -14.45 16.98
N GLY A 208 -6.91 -14.45 16.86
CA GLY A 208 -7.83 -14.69 17.96
C GLY A 208 -7.47 -15.96 18.74
N PHE A 209 -7.54 -15.87 20.07
CA PHE A 209 -7.24 -17.01 20.94
C PHE A 209 -8.26 -18.13 20.74
N LEU A 210 -7.77 -19.36 20.69
CA LEU A 210 -8.57 -20.57 20.69
C LEU A 210 -8.27 -21.39 21.92
N ARG A 211 -9.31 -21.87 22.57
CA ARG A 211 -9.15 -22.81 23.68
C ARG A 211 -8.61 -24.16 23.15
N PRO A 212 -7.79 -24.89 23.94
CA PRO A 212 -7.24 -26.17 23.51
C PRO A 212 -8.29 -27.19 23.04
N ASP A 213 -9.44 -27.25 23.71
CA ASP A 213 -10.55 -28.14 23.39
C ASP A 213 -11.26 -27.80 22.06
N ARG A 214 -10.95 -26.63 21.48
CA ARG A 214 -11.52 -26.13 20.24
C ARG A 214 -10.54 -26.18 19.07
N LEU A 215 -9.29 -26.62 19.26
CA LEU A 215 -8.29 -26.58 18.19
C LEU A 215 -8.63 -27.53 17.03
N ALA A 216 -9.07 -28.74 17.34
CA ALA A 216 -9.43 -29.77 16.37
C ALA A 216 -10.88 -29.69 15.85
N GLU A 217 -11.69 -28.72 16.35
CA GLU A 217 -13.10 -28.63 15.97
C GLU A 217 -13.28 -28.22 14.51
N LEU A 218 -13.94 -29.09 13.75
CA LEU A 218 -14.33 -28.85 12.37
C LEU A 218 -15.59 -27.98 12.30
N PRO A 219 -15.63 -26.96 11.42
CA PRO A 219 -16.83 -26.18 11.17
C PRO A 219 -18.02 -27.07 10.76
N PRO A 220 -19.26 -26.68 11.13
CA PRO A 220 -20.46 -27.44 10.81
C PRO A 220 -20.81 -27.45 9.32
N ASP A 221 -20.39 -26.41 8.55
CA ASP A 221 -20.58 -26.35 7.11
C ASP A 221 -19.45 -27.08 6.35
N ALA A 222 -19.84 -27.97 5.45
CA ALA A 222 -18.98 -29.01 4.87
C ALA A 222 -18.05 -28.54 3.73
N SER A 223 -18.24 -27.34 3.20
CA SER A 223 -17.36 -26.78 2.16
C SER A 223 -16.73 -25.48 2.64
N ALA A 224 -15.43 -25.54 2.89
CA ALA A 224 -14.62 -24.37 3.20
C ALA A 224 -14.11 -23.64 1.95
N LEU A 225 -14.16 -24.30 0.79
CA LEU A 225 -13.74 -23.73 -0.47
C LEU A 225 -14.94 -23.06 -1.14
N ASP A 226 -14.80 -21.76 -1.36
CA ASP A 226 -15.76 -20.97 -2.13
C ASP A 226 -15.31 -20.96 -3.60
N LEU A 227 -16.04 -21.72 -4.42
CA LEU A 227 -15.74 -21.90 -5.84
C LEU A 227 -16.45 -20.88 -6.75
N GLU A 228 -17.38 -20.07 -6.22
CA GLU A 228 -18.31 -19.25 -7.02
C GLU A 228 -18.10 -17.73 -6.86
N SER A 229 -17.39 -17.27 -5.83
CA SER A 229 -17.36 -15.84 -5.46
C SER A 229 -16.22 -15.00 -6.07
N TRP A 230 -15.30 -15.58 -6.85
CA TRP A 230 -14.10 -14.88 -7.30
C TRP A 230 -14.09 -14.64 -8.82
N THR A 231 -14.25 -13.38 -9.23
CA THR A 231 -14.27 -12.92 -10.63
C THR A 231 -13.05 -12.09 -11.02
N LEU A 232 -11.94 -12.21 -10.27
CA LEU A 232 -10.68 -11.57 -10.69
C LEU A 232 -10.01 -12.44 -11.76
N PRO A 233 -9.56 -11.87 -12.90
CA PRO A 233 -8.72 -12.58 -13.85
C PRO A 233 -7.31 -12.70 -13.25
N VAL A 234 -7.12 -13.60 -12.28
CA VAL A 234 -5.79 -13.92 -11.78
C VAL A 234 -5.12 -14.84 -12.79
N TRP A 235 -4.23 -14.30 -13.61
CA TRP A 235 -3.34 -15.05 -14.49
C TRP A 235 -2.19 -15.68 -13.68
N ILE A 236 -2.53 -16.45 -12.65
CA ILE A 236 -1.56 -17.23 -11.86
C ILE A 236 -2.11 -18.65 -11.79
N THR A 237 -1.55 -19.52 -12.62
CA THR A 237 -1.96 -20.93 -12.69
C THR A 237 -1.41 -21.77 -11.54
N GLU A 238 -0.39 -21.30 -10.81
CA GLU A 238 0.21 -22.05 -9.69
C GLU A 238 0.70 -21.13 -8.55
N LEU A 239 0.44 -21.51 -7.29
CA LEU A 239 1.08 -20.89 -6.12
C LEU A 239 2.60 -21.16 -6.16
N PRO A 240 3.46 -20.16 -5.90
CA PRO A 240 4.89 -20.39 -5.74
C PRO A 240 5.16 -21.48 -4.70
N GLY A 241 6.04 -22.44 -5.03
CA GLY A 241 6.44 -23.50 -4.11
C GLY A 241 5.54 -24.73 -4.08
N VAL A 242 4.38 -24.77 -4.75
CA VAL A 242 3.45 -25.93 -4.73
C VAL A 242 4.14 -27.25 -5.04
N ARG A 243 5.09 -27.26 -5.96
CA ARG A 243 5.78 -28.49 -6.39
C ARG A 243 6.99 -28.88 -5.52
N SER A 244 7.55 -27.94 -4.76
CA SER A 244 8.84 -28.12 -4.06
C SER A 244 8.74 -28.02 -2.55
N ASP A 245 7.74 -27.31 -2.03
CA ASP A 245 7.53 -27.13 -0.59
C ASP A 245 6.72 -28.30 -0.02
N GLU A 246 7.24 -28.92 1.03
CA GLU A 246 6.72 -30.14 1.65
C GLU A 246 5.86 -29.87 2.90
N ARG A 247 5.54 -28.60 3.21
CA ARG A 247 4.59 -28.28 4.28
C ARG A 247 3.21 -28.86 3.95
N ALA A 248 2.42 -29.14 4.98
CA ALA A 248 1.12 -29.80 4.88
C ALA A 248 0.17 -29.15 3.87
N LEU A 249 0.10 -27.82 3.84
CA LEU A 249 -0.76 -27.08 2.93
C LEU A 249 -0.41 -27.36 1.47
N PHE A 250 0.87 -27.30 1.11
CA PHE A 250 1.30 -27.54 -0.28
C PHE A 250 1.09 -28.99 -0.71
N ARG A 251 1.32 -29.97 0.18
CA ARG A 251 0.98 -31.37 -0.07
C ARG A 251 -0.52 -31.55 -0.29
N ALA A 252 -1.37 -30.96 0.54
CA ALA A 252 -2.81 -30.99 0.38
C ALA A 252 -3.24 -30.40 -0.97
N ILE A 253 -2.68 -29.24 -1.34
CA ILE A 253 -2.97 -28.56 -2.61
C ILE A 253 -2.65 -29.48 -3.80
N ARG A 254 -1.57 -30.28 -3.77
CA ARG A 254 -1.20 -31.23 -4.85
C ARG A 254 -2.28 -32.28 -5.13
N ASP A 255 -3.17 -32.56 -4.20
CA ASP A 255 -4.25 -33.55 -4.34
C ASP A 255 -5.62 -32.92 -4.66
N LEU A 256 -5.68 -31.61 -4.90
CA LEU A 256 -6.89 -30.87 -5.26
C LEU A 256 -7.12 -30.77 -6.77
N THR A 257 -8.37 -30.52 -7.18
CA THR A 257 -8.69 -30.15 -8.58
C THR A 257 -8.25 -28.72 -8.90
N ASP A 258 -8.24 -28.33 -10.17
CA ASP A 258 -7.80 -26.99 -10.59
C ASP A 258 -8.72 -25.88 -10.04
N GLU A 259 -10.03 -26.14 -9.94
CA GLU A 259 -11.00 -25.22 -9.34
C GLU A 259 -10.75 -25.07 -7.83
N GLU A 260 -10.50 -26.18 -7.14
CA GLU A 260 -10.18 -26.19 -5.71
C GLU A 260 -8.85 -25.47 -5.43
N ARG A 261 -7.82 -25.70 -6.26
CA ARG A 261 -6.53 -24.99 -6.17
C ARG A 261 -6.71 -23.48 -6.31
N SER A 262 -7.54 -23.07 -7.26
CA SER A 262 -7.84 -21.66 -7.50
C SER A 262 -8.50 -21.03 -6.27
N ALA A 263 -9.52 -21.68 -5.69
CA ALA A 263 -10.16 -21.20 -4.47
C ALA A 263 -9.19 -21.11 -3.28
N VAL A 264 -8.30 -22.11 -3.11
CA VAL A 264 -7.25 -22.04 -2.07
C VAL A 264 -6.27 -20.90 -2.32
N PHE A 265 -5.88 -20.66 -3.57
CA PHE A 265 -5.03 -19.52 -3.94
C PHE A 265 -5.65 -18.20 -3.49
N TYR A 266 -6.92 -17.94 -3.86
CA TYR A 266 -7.62 -16.71 -3.46
C TYR A 266 -7.71 -16.57 -1.94
N ALA A 267 -8.10 -17.64 -1.24
CA ALA A 267 -8.19 -17.64 0.21
C ALA A 267 -6.82 -17.38 0.88
N LEU A 268 -5.73 -17.90 0.29
CA LEU A 268 -4.38 -17.68 0.78
C LEU A 268 -3.92 -16.23 0.57
N ILE A 269 -4.21 -15.62 -0.59
CA ILE A 269 -3.90 -14.19 -0.82
C ILE A 269 -4.71 -13.31 0.14
N ALA A 270 -6.00 -13.59 0.31
CA ALA A 270 -6.84 -12.87 1.27
C ALA A 270 -6.33 -13.00 2.71
N LEU A 271 -5.81 -14.18 3.09
CA LEU A 271 -5.16 -14.40 4.38
C LEU A 271 -3.82 -13.67 4.46
N ALA A 272 -2.99 -13.71 3.42
CA ALA A 272 -1.70 -13.01 3.39
C ALA A 272 -1.88 -11.50 3.52
N ASN A 273 -2.86 -10.90 2.84
CA ASN A 273 -3.18 -9.48 3.02
C ASN A 273 -3.60 -9.15 4.46
N ARG A 274 -4.39 -10.02 5.11
CA ARG A 274 -4.73 -9.86 6.53
C ARG A 274 -3.50 -9.97 7.42
N VAL A 275 -2.59 -10.90 7.14
CA VAL A 275 -1.31 -11.02 7.87
C VAL A 275 -0.50 -9.74 7.69
N ALA A 276 -0.35 -9.24 6.47
CA ALA A 276 0.41 -8.02 6.19
C ALA A 276 -0.14 -6.81 6.96
N VAL A 277 -1.46 -6.63 6.99
CA VAL A 277 -2.08 -5.56 7.77
C VAL A 277 -1.92 -5.79 9.28
N ALA A 278 -2.24 -6.99 9.78
CA ALA A 278 -2.22 -7.29 11.21
C ALA A 278 -0.81 -7.11 11.80
N ASP A 279 0.20 -7.52 11.05
CA ASP A 279 1.61 -7.43 11.39
C ASP A 279 2.24 -6.06 11.05
N ARG A 280 1.44 -5.12 10.55
CA ARG A 280 1.86 -3.74 10.21
C ARG A 280 3.03 -3.70 9.22
N MET A 281 3.03 -4.61 8.27
CA MET A 281 4.02 -4.63 7.20
C MET A 281 3.83 -3.40 6.30
N GLU A 282 4.91 -2.95 5.67
CA GLU A 282 4.85 -1.88 4.69
C GLU A 282 4.14 -2.37 3.44
N LEU A 283 2.87 -1.97 3.24
CA LEU A 283 2.07 -2.52 2.15
C LEU A 283 2.63 -2.21 0.76
N GLY A 284 3.29 -1.05 0.55
CA GLY A 284 3.97 -0.71 -0.70
C GLY A 284 5.33 -1.38 -0.93
N ASN A 285 5.82 -2.18 0.02
CA ASN A 285 7.11 -2.88 -0.12
C ASN A 285 6.90 -4.23 -0.85
N PRO A 286 7.63 -4.48 -1.96
CA PRO A 286 7.50 -5.71 -2.74
C PRO A 286 7.82 -6.99 -1.94
N GLU A 287 8.59 -6.91 -0.86
CA GLU A 287 8.95 -8.05 -0.01
C GLU A 287 7.89 -8.38 1.06
N SER A 288 6.95 -7.46 1.32
CA SER A 288 5.91 -7.67 2.34
C SER A 288 4.97 -8.81 2.00
N LEU A 289 4.50 -8.89 0.75
CA LEU A 289 3.57 -9.94 0.34
C LEU A 289 4.23 -11.34 0.37
N PRO A 290 5.44 -11.56 -0.17
CA PRO A 290 6.15 -12.85 -0.02
C PRO A 290 6.31 -13.28 1.44
N ALA A 291 6.71 -12.37 2.33
CA ALA A 291 6.87 -12.67 3.75
C ALA A 291 5.52 -12.97 4.44
N ALA A 292 4.45 -12.25 4.09
CA ALA A 292 3.11 -12.53 4.59
C ALA A 292 2.58 -13.90 4.10
N ILE A 293 2.84 -14.26 2.84
CA ILE A 293 2.50 -15.58 2.28
C ILE A 293 3.28 -16.68 3.00
N ASP A 294 4.59 -16.51 3.25
CA ASP A 294 5.37 -17.51 3.99
C ASP A 294 4.80 -17.74 5.39
N LYS A 295 4.49 -16.66 6.13
CA LYS A 295 3.87 -16.76 7.46
C LYS A 295 2.50 -17.42 7.40
N ALA A 296 1.65 -17.01 6.45
CA ALA A 296 0.32 -17.58 6.24
C ALA A 296 0.40 -19.09 5.97
N THR A 297 1.24 -19.50 5.03
CA THR A 297 1.39 -20.92 4.66
C THR A 297 2.03 -21.75 5.78
N ARG A 298 2.99 -21.21 6.53
CA ARG A 298 3.63 -21.87 7.68
C ARG A 298 2.58 -22.23 8.74
N PHE A 299 1.86 -21.24 9.26
CA PHE A 299 0.90 -21.48 10.35
C PHE A 299 -0.36 -22.19 9.86
N ALA A 300 -0.83 -21.93 8.64
CA ALA A 300 -1.93 -22.72 8.07
C ALA A 300 -1.56 -24.20 7.91
N SER A 301 -0.31 -24.51 7.54
CA SER A 301 0.17 -25.90 7.47
C SER A 301 0.19 -26.56 8.85
N MET A 302 0.71 -25.87 9.87
CA MET A 302 0.71 -26.39 11.25
C MET A 302 -0.71 -26.67 11.75
N GLY A 303 -1.66 -25.78 11.46
CA GLY A 303 -3.05 -25.98 11.80
C GLY A 303 -3.70 -27.13 11.04
N LEU A 304 -3.37 -27.29 9.76
CA LEU A 304 -3.86 -28.39 8.93
C LEU A 304 -3.37 -29.75 9.42
N ASP A 305 -2.07 -29.88 9.72
CA ASP A 305 -1.50 -31.10 10.29
C ASP A 305 -2.24 -31.49 11.58
N HIS A 306 -2.46 -30.53 12.48
CA HIS A 306 -3.15 -30.78 13.74
C HIS A 306 -4.62 -31.18 13.54
N VAL A 307 -5.38 -30.42 12.74
CA VAL A 307 -6.81 -30.70 12.49
C VAL A 307 -6.99 -32.05 11.79
N ALA A 308 -6.14 -32.36 10.80
CA ALA A 308 -6.21 -33.62 10.07
C ALA A 308 -5.87 -34.81 10.97
N ALA A 309 -4.81 -34.72 11.78
CA ALA A 309 -4.39 -35.78 12.69
C ALA A 309 -5.46 -36.11 13.76
N GLU A 310 -6.02 -35.08 14.41
CA GLU A 310 -7.00 -35.26 15.48
C GLU A 310 -8.37 -35.80 14.98
N ASN A 311 -8.70 -35.57 13.70
CA ASN A 311 -9.95 -36.03 13.10
C ASN A 311 -9.76 -37.27 12.20
N GLY A 312 -8.54 -37.79 12.04
CA GLY A 312 -8.24 -38.91 11.15
C GLY A 312 -8.56 -38.63 9.67
N LEU A 313 -8.28 -37.41 9.21
CA LEU A 313 -8.54 -36.98 7.83
C LEU A 313 -7.26 -36.99 7.00
N GLU A 314 -7.40 -37.20 5.70
CA GLU A 314 -6.37 -36.84 4.74
C GLU A 314 -6.22 -35.31 4.66
N LEU A 315 -5.02 -34.81 4.33
CA LEU A 315 -4.73 -33.38 4.33
C LEU A 315 -5.64 -32.60 3.37
N ALA A 316 -5.91 -33.15 2.18
CA ALA A 316 -6.81 -32.55 1.21
C ALA A 316 -8.24 -32.41 1.76
N ASP A 317 -8.73 -33.41 2.49
CA ASP A 317 -10.06 -33.37 3.11
C ASP A 317 -10.12 -32.41 4.29
N GLY A 318 -9.04 -32.30 5.06
CA GLY A 318 -8.90 -31.28 6.10
C GLY A 318 -9.03 -29.86 5.52
N LEU A 319 -8.41 -29.60 4.37
CA LEU A 319 -8.45 -28.32 3.66
C LEU A 319 -9.83 -28.04 3.03
N ARG A 320 -10.51 -29.06 2.48
CA ARG A 320 -11.89 -28.94 1.97
C ARG A 320 -12.89 -28.60 3.06
N ARG A 321 -12.67 -29.08 4.29
CA ARG A 321 -13.62 -28.96 5.42
C ARG A 321 -13.32 -27.79 6.36
N THR A 322 -12.15 -27.16 6.25
CA THR A 322 -11.72 -26.12 7.20
C THR A 322 -11.18 -24.88 6.47
N PRO A 323 -11.76 -23.69 6.69
CA PRO A 323 -11.27 -22.46 6.06
C PRO A 323 -9.81 -22.18 6.39
N ILE A 324 -9.05 -21.65 5.43
CA ILE A 324 -7.61 -21.39 5.62
C ILE A 324 -7.34 -20.42 6.79
N GLU A 325 -8.21 -19.44 7.00
CA GLU A 325 -8.13 -18.53 8.17
C GLU A 325 -8.25 -19.29 9.49
N ARG A 326 -9.12 -20.31 9.54
CA ARG A 326 -9.30 -21.17 10.72
C ARG A 326 -8.06 -22.04 10.94
N LEU A 327 -7.51 -22.63 9.87
CA LEU A 327 -6.27 -23.41 9.92
C LEU A 327 -5.11 -22.55 10.41
N PHE A 328 -4.93 -21.36 9.83
CA PHE A 328 -3.95 -20.38 10.29
C PHE A 328 -4.11 -20.08 11.78
N ARG A 329 -5.34 -19.77 12.22
CA ARG A 329 -5.63 -19.50 13.63
C ARG A 329 -5.34 -20.70 14.55
N VAL A 330 -5.56 -21.94 14.10
CA VAL A 330 -5.14 -23.12 14.86
C VAL A 330 -3.62 -23.14 14.99
N GLY A 331 -2.89 -23.00 13.88
CA GLY A 331 -1.43 -22.99 13.87
C GLY A 331 -0.83 -21.92 14.77
N THR A 332 -1.35 -20.70 14.74
CA THR A 332 -0.90 -19.61 15.62
C THR A 332 -1.24 -19.82 17.09
N ASN A 333 -2.20 -20.69 17.43
CA ASN A 333 -2.46 -21.07 18.83
C ASN A 333 -1.61 -22.27 19.28
N LEU A 334 -1.01 -23.04 18.35
CA LEU A 334 -0.04 -24.09 18.67
C LEU A 334 1.35 -23.51 18.99
N ASP A 335 1.74 -22.42 18.33
CA ASP A 335 3.00 -21.70 18.54
C ASP A 335 2.74 -20.19 18.57
N ARG A 336 2.17 -19.73 19.67
CA ARG A 336 1.65 -18.35 19.80
C ARG A 336 2.76 -17.31 19.94
N GLU A 337 3.86 -17.68 20.58
CA GLU A 337 5.00 -16.79 20.78
C GLU A 337 5.66 -16.44 19.44
N ALA A 338 5.85 -17.42 18.55
CA ALA A 338 6.42 -17.15 17.22
C ALA A 338 5.42 -16.53 16.23
N ALA A 339 4.12 -16.56 16.53
CA ALA A 339 3.08 -16.13 15.60
C ALA A 339 2.67 -14.66 15.75
N LEU A 340 2.65 -14.13 16.97
CA LEU A 340 2.13 -12.79 17.20
C LEU A 340 3.08 -11.71 16.67
N PRO A 341 2.55 -10.61 16.14
CA PRO A 341 3.37 -9.48 15.76
C PRO A 341 3.97 -8.81 17.00
N ASP A 342 5.09 -8.12 16.80
CA ASP A 342 5.78 -7.44 17.89
C ASP A 342 4.90 -6.37 18.56
N PRO A 343 4.99 -6.20 19.89
CA PRO A 343 4.30 -5.12 20.56
C PRO A 343 4.76 -3.75 20.05
N ILE A 344 3.80 -2.83 19.95
CA ILE A 344 4.00 -1.44 19.50
C ILE A 344 5.13 -0.72 20.25
N THR A 345 5.39 -1.09 21.49
CA THR A 345 6.38 -0.45 22.38
C THR A 345 7.84 -0.70 21.99
N SER A 346 8.13 -1.66 21.13
CA SER A 346 9.51 -2.00 20.75
C SER A 346 10.16 -0.95 19.83
N GLN A 347 9.39 -0.36 18.91
CA GLN A 347 9.91 0.60 17.93
C GLN A 347 10.03 2.04 18.49
N SER A 348 9.13 2.45 19.39
CA SER A 348 9.17 3.83 19.94
C SER A 348 10.28 4.04 20.97
N ASP A 349 10.73 2.97 21.63
CA ASP A 349 11.75 3.07 22.67
C ASP A 349 13.16 3.05 22.05
N GLU A 350 13.38 2.33 20.94
CA GLU A 350 14.67 2.35 20.22
C GLU A 350 14.94 3.70 19.52
N GLU A 351 13.93 4.29 18.86
CA GLU A 351 14.07 5.64 18.25
C GLU A 351 14.27 6.74 19.32
N ARG A 352 13.65 6.60 20.50
CA ARG A 352 13.89 7.51 21.63
C ARG A 352 15.28 7.35 22.22
N ASP A 353 15.77 6.12 22.36
CA ASP A 353 17.11 5.86 22.92
C ASP A 353 18.23 6.32 21.96
N GLU A 354 18.05 6.21 20.64
CA GLU A 354 19.00 6.75 19.65
C GLU A 354 19.03 8.28 19.64
N THR A 355 17.87 8.93 19.80
CA THR A 355 17.79 10.41 19.89
C THR A 355 18.40 10.94 21.20
N ILE A 356 18.30 10.18 22.29
CA ILE A 356 18.93 10.53 23.57
C ILE A 356 20.44 10.28 23.53
N ARG A 357 20.90 9.20 22.90
CA ARG A 357 22.34 8.91 22.77
C ARG A 357 23.06 9.90 21.85
N SER A 358 22.45 10.34 20.75
CA SER A 358 23.04 11.35 19.87
C SER A 358 23.11 12.75 20.49
N SER A 359 22.19 13.09 21.40
CA SER A 359 22.21 14.37 22.12
C SER A 359 23.13 14.40 23.35
N THR A 360 23.65 13.25 23.79
CA THR A 360 24.57 13.18 24.94
C THR A 360 26.04 13.24 24.53
N ASP A 361 26.38 12.96 23.26
CA ASP A 361 27.76 12.99 22.73
C ASP A 361 28.18 14.37 22.16
N GLU A 362 27.29 15.36 22.14
CA GLU A 362 27.59 16.76 21.73
C GLU A 362 27.64 17.76 22.92
N GLY A 363 27.78 17.27 24.16
CA GLY A 363 27.82 18.09 25.39
C GLY A 363 29.22 18.53 25.84
#